data_AF-W5TAM7-F1
#
_entry.id   AF-W5TAM7-F1
#
_cell.length_a   1.000
_cell.length_b   1.000
_cell.length_c   1.000
_cell.angle_alpha   90.00
_cell.angle_beta   90.00
_cell.angle_gamma   90.00
#
_symmetry.space_group_name_H-M   'P 1'
#
loop_
_entity.id
_entity.type
_entity.pdbx_description
1 polymer ?
#
loop_
_entity_poly.entity_id
_entity_poly.type
_entity_poly.pdbx_seq_one_letter_code
_entity_poly.pdbx_strand_id
1 'polypeptide(L)'
;MPLWKRRSHLEWTALGNRLAPDAIRIARDWNVPASGVGYVTRFEVQAGFAERYPVRQLGGATILELWIPAEELDEFNRHIVGRIEVVHEFRATISAQDPFRTTVRPTGRD
;
A
#
# COMPACT_ATOMS: atom_id res chain seq x y z
N MET A 1 0.93 -6.70 40.29
CA MET A 1 0.21 -6.41 39.03
C MET A 1 1.18 -5.77 38.05
N PRO A 2 1.42 -6.32 36.85
CA PRO A 2 2.42 -5.74 35.97
C PRO A 2 1.86 -4.53 35.20
N LEU A 3 2.72 -3.52 35.04
CA LEU A 3 2.46 -2.13 34.66
C LEU A 3 2.00 -1.88 33.20
N TRP A 4 1.63 -2.92 32.45
CA TRP A 4 1.26 -2.78 31.03
C TRP A 4 -0.22 -2.43 30.78
N LYS A 5 -1.06 -2.37 31.83
CA LYS A 5 -2.49 -1.99 31.74
C LYS A 5 -2.79 -0.48 31.78
N ARG A 6 -1.79 0.41 31.73
CA ARG A 6 -2.00 1.88 31.76
C ARG A 6 -1.27 2.63 30.64
N ARG A 7 -1.50 2.25 29.39
CA ARG A 7 -1.42 3.20 28.26
C ARG A 7 -2.55 2.89 27.28
N SER A 8 -3.58 3.73 27.30
CA SER A 8 -4.62 3.87 26.28
C SER A 8 -4.06 4.50 24.99
N HIS A 9 -2.82 4.15 24.65
CA HIS A 9 -2.11 4.62 23.47
C HIS A 9 -1.31 3.44 22.98
N LEU A 10 -1.95 2.58 22.21
CA LEU A 10 -1.21 1.64 21.37
C LEU A 10 -0.43 2.51 20.39
N GLU A 11 0.90 2.37 20.43
CA GLU A 11 1.79 2.99 19.46
C GLU A 11 1.54 2.36 18.08
N TRP A 12 0.47 2.79 17.42
CA TRP A 12 0.45 3.04 15.98
C TRP A 12 1.21 4.33 15.63
N THR A 13 1.89 4.93 16.61
CA THR A 13 2.94 5.93 16.46
C THR A 13 4.31 5.33 16.14
N ALA A 14 4.38 4.12 15.57
CA ALA A 14 5.50 3.71 14.73
C ALA A 14 5.08 3.93 13.27
N LEU A 15 5.01 5.15 12.73
CA LEU A 15 5.86 6.30 12.89
C LEU A 15 5.05 7.51 12.42
N GLY A 16 5.07 8.63 13.15
CA GLY A 16 4.63 9.90 12.56
C GLY A 16 5.26 10.06 11.16
N ASN A 17 4.42 10.14 10.13
CA ASN A 17 4.82 10.41 8.75
C ASN A 17 5.86 9.48 8.08
N ARG A 18 6.15 8.28 8.59
CA ARG A 18 6.97 7.32 7.81
C ARG A 18 6.12 6.19 7.30
N LEU A 19 5.99 6.17 5.98
CA LEU A 19 5.56 5.01 5.24
C LEU A 19 6.49 3.85 5.60
N ALA A 20 5.92 2.69 5.89
CA ALA A 20 6.71 1.49 6.02
C ALA A 20 7.57 1.36 4.74
N PRO A 21 8.91 1.28 4.83
CA PRO A 21 9.79 1.18 3.66
C PRO A 21 9.37 0.07 2.68
N ASP A 22 8.68 -0.93 3.20
CA ASP A 22 8.13 -2.06 2.46
C ASP A 22 6.95 -1.73 1.55
N ALA A 23 6.07 -0.78 1.90
CA ALA A 23 4.94 -0.43 1.04
C ALA A 23 5.41 0.16 -0.30
N ILE A 24 6.46 0.98 -0.24
CA ILE A 24 7.15 1.51 -1.43
C ILE A 24 7.76 0.38 -2.25
N ARG A 25 8.48 -0.55 -1.59
CA ARG A 25 9.13 -1.68 -2.26
C ARG A 25 8.11 -2.55 -2.99
N ILE A 26 6.99 -2.89 -2.34
CA ILE A 26 5.92 -3.69 -2.95
C ILE A 26 5.31 -2.94 -4.14
N ALA A 27 4.95 -1.67 -3.97
CA ALA A 27 4.36 -0.89 -5.05
C ALA A 27 5.30 -0.75 -6.27
N ARG A 28 6.58 -0.45 -6.03
CA ARG A 28 7.57 -0.23 -7.08
C ARG A 28 8.07 -1.53 -7.72
N ASP A 29 8.44 -2.51 -6.91
CA ASP A 29 9.18 -3.69 -7.40
C ASP A 29 8.26 -4.84 -7.79
N TRP A 30 7.03 -4.89 -7.26
CA TRP A 30 6.09 -5.98 -7.52
C TRP A 30 4.87 -5.49 -8.32
N ASN A 31 4.21 -4.41 -7.90
CA ASN A 31 2.98 -3.96 -8.55
C ASN A 31 3.24 -3.30 -9.92
N VAL A 32 4.28 -2.47 -10.06
CA VAL A 32 4.60 -1.86 -11.37
C VAL A 32 4.92 -2.93 -12.42
N PRO A 33 5.78 -3.94 -12.19
CA PRO A 33 5.99 -4.98 -13.19
C PRO A 33 4.73 -5.82 -13.50
N ALA A 34 3.88 -6.06 -12.51
CA ALA A 34 2.68 -6.88 -12.68
C ALA A 34 1.51 -6.14 -13.36
N SER A 35 1.36 -4.84 -13.11
CA SER A 35 0.15 -4.06 -13.47
C SER A 35 0.46 -2.74 -14.22
N GLY A 36 1.74 -2.42 -14.46
CA GLY A 36 2.18 -1.17 -15.09
C GLY A 36 2.14 0.06 -14.18
N VAL A 37 1.50 -0.04 -13.02
CA VAL A 37 1.37 1.02 -12.01
C VAL A 37 1.34 0.43 -10.61
N GLY A 38 1.87 1.16 -9.62
CA GLY A 38 1.81 0.81 -8.22
C GLY A 38 1.52 2.05 -7.37
N TYR A 39 0.62 1.91 -6.39
CA TYR A 39 0.27 2.99 -5.47
C TYR A 39 0.58 2.59 -4.04
N VAL A 40 1.00 3.57 -3.24
CA VAL A 40 1.00 3.48 -1.78
C VAL A 40 -0.09 4.41 -1.28
N THR A 41 -1.03 3.88 -0.50
CA THR A 41 -2.12 4.65 0.08
C THR A 41 -1.97 4.75 1.59
N ARG A 42 -2.33 5.92 2.14
CA ARG A 42 -2.48 6.17 3.57
C ARG A 42 -3.94 6.42 3.87
N PHE A 43 -4.44 5.83 4.95
CA PHE A 43 -5.79 6.06 5.46
C PHE A 43 -5.81 5.83 6.96
N GLU A 44 -6.86 6.34 7.61
CA GLU A 44 -7.08 6.19 9.05
C GLU A 44 -8.18 5.17 9.30
N VAL A 45 -8.05 4.41 10.39
CA VAL A 45 -9.08 3.47 10.86
C VAL A 45 -9.36 3.79 12.31
N GLN A 46 -10.60 3.62 12.75
CA GLN A 46 -10.94 3.76 14.17
C GLN A 46 -10.07 2.85 15.03
N ALA A 47 -9.30 3.43 15.97
CA ALA A 47 -8.32 2.71 16.76
C ALA A 47 -8.91 1.50 17.48
N GLY A 48 -9.96 1.69 18.30
CA GLY A 48 -10.58 0.59 19.06
C GLY A 48 -11.11 -0.56 18.20
N PHE A 49 -11.41 -0.32 16.92
CA PHE A 49 -11.77 -1.36 15.97
C PHE A 49 -10.53 -2.13 15.45
N ALA A 50 -9.48 -1.40 15.08
CA ALA A 50 -8.23 -1.97 14.54
C ALA A 50 -7.48 -2.83 15.58
N GLU A 51 -7.58 -2.49 16.87
CA GLU A 51 -6.96 -3.20 17.99
C GLU A 51 -7.40 -4.66 18.13
N ARG A 52 -8.52 -5.03 17.52
CA ARG A 52 -9.07 -6.39 17.57
C ARG A 52 -8.28 -7.37 16.72
N TYR A 53 -7.47 -6.87 15.78
CA TYR A 53 -6.75 -7.68 14.80
C TYR A 53 -5.28 -7.85 15.18
N PRO A 54 -4.71 -9.05 14.96
CA PRO A 54 -3.30 -9.28 15.27
C PRO A 54 -2.39 -8.55 14.27
N VAL A 55 -1.33 -7.94 14.80
CA VAL A 55 -0.19 -7.50 14.00
C VAL A 55 0.78 -8.66 13.84
N ARG A 56 1.20 -8.96 12.61
CA ARG A 56 2.15 -10.03 12.30
C ARG A 56 3.33 -9.49 11.50
N GLN A 57 4.47 -10.18 11.63
CA GLN A 57 5.63 -9.92 10.78
C GLN A 57 5.66 -10.93 9.64
N LEU A 58 5.55 -10.46 8.40
CA LEU A 58 5.70 -11.26 7.20
C LEU A 58 6.73 -10.62 6.26
N GLY A 59 7.28 -11.39 5.31
CA GLY A 59 8.03 -10.81 4.18
C GLY A 59 9.42 -10.22 4.49
N GLY A 60 10.07 -10.67 5.58
CA GLY A 60 11.38 -10.18 6.02
C GLY A 60 11.31 -9.62 7.45
N ALA A 61 12.45 -9.24 8.02
CA ALA A 61 12.55 -8.89 9.44
C ALA A 61 11.89 -7.56 9.86
N THR A 62 11.28 -6.81 8.93
CA THR A 62 10.87 -5.41 9.18
C THR A 62 9.41 -5.07 8.86
N ILE A 63 8.66 -5.95 8.20
CA ILE A 63 7.28 -5.62 7.78
C ILE A 63 6.32 -5.98 8.90
N LEU A 64 5.47 -5.05 9.31
CA LEU A 64 4.35 -5.29 10.20
C LEU A 64 3.07 -5.19 9.40
N GLU A 65 2.22 -6.21 9.51
CA GLU A 65 0.94 -6.32 8.82
C GLU A 65 -0.18 -6.49 9.83
N LEU A 66 -1.27 -5.75 9.66
CA LEU A 66 -2.51 -5.99 10.38
C LEU A 66 -3.32 -7.05 9.63
N TRP A 67 -3.58 -8.18 10.27
CA TRP A 67 -4.27 -9.31 9.63
C TRP A 67 -5.76 -9.32 9.95
N ILE A 68 -6.59 -9.13 8.92
CA ILE A 68 -8.04 -9.07 9.01
C ILE A 68 -8.61 -10.33 8.33
N PRO A 69 -9.54 -11.08 8.97
CA PRO A 69 -10.27 -12.16 8.30
C PRO A 69 -10.96 -11.66 7.04
N ALA A 70 -10.93 -12.44 5.96
CA ALA A 70 -11.47 -12.01 4.67
C ALA A 70 -12.97 -11.70 4.76
N GLU A 71 -13.70 -12.43 5.61
CA GLU A 71 -15.13 -12.28 5.87
C GLU A 71 -15.46 -10.96 6.59
N GLU A 72 -14.48 -10.33 7.24
CA GLU A 72 -14.65 -9.07 7.97
C GLU A 72 -14.21 -7.84 7.14
N LEU A 73 -13.80 -8.02 5.89
CA LEU A 73 -13.28 -6.92 5.07
C LEU A 73 -14.30 -5.79 4.85
N ASP A 74 -15.58 -6.13 4.68
CA ASP A 74 -16.67 -5.16 4.54
C ASP A 74 -16.92 -4.36 5.83
N GLU A 75 -16.72 -5.01 6.99
CA GLU A 75 -16.79 -4.33 8.28
C GLU A 75 -15.57 -3.42 8.49
N PHE A 76 -14.38 -3.89 8.11
CA PHE A 76 -13.15 -3.10 8.15
C PHE A 76 -13.24 -1.83 7.31
N ASN A 77 -13.73 -1.94 6.08
CA ASN A 77 -13.88 -0.80 5.18
C ASN A 77 -14.83 0.28 5.73
N ARG A 78 -15.86 -0.12 6.48
CA ARG A 78 -16.78 0.81 7.17
C ARG A 78 -16.13 1.58 8.31
N HIS A 79 -15.01 1.09 8.84
CA HIS A 79 -14.27 1.73 9.92
C HIS A 79 -13.08 2.56 9.44
N ILE A 80 -12.85 2.62 8.12
CA ILE A 80 -11.95 3.61 7.52
C ILE A 80 -12.60 4.99 7.69
N VAL A 81 -11.83 5.92 8.24
CA VAL A 81 -12.28 7.29 8.50
C VAL A 81 -11.43 8.29 7.72
N GLY A 82 -12.04 9.42 7.37
CA GLY A 82 -11.37 10.46 6.60
C GLY A 82 -11.13 10.07 5.15
N ARG A 83 -10.01 10.51 4.58
CA ARG A 83 -9.65 10.31 3.18
C ARG A 83 -8.64 9.18 3.04
N ILE A 84 -8.78 8.43 1.96
CA ILE A 84 -7.71 7.57 1.45
C ILE A 84 -6.84 8.44 0.53
N GLU A 85 -5.57 8.60 0.90
CA GLU A 85 -4.61 9.44 0.19
C GLU A 85 -3.59 8.57 -0.54
N VAL A 86 -3.38 8.83 -1.82
CA VAL A 86 -2.20 8.30 -2.52
C VAL A 86 -1.00 9.12 -2.08
N VAL A 87 -0.04 8.46 -1.43
CA VAL A 87 1.18 9.10 -0.89
C VAL A 87 2.41 8.78 -1.75
N HIS A 88 2.35 7.69 -2.53
CA HIS A 88 3.27 7.43 -3.63
C HIS A 88 2.57 6.79 -4.82
N GLU A 89 3.07 7.11 -6.00
CA GLU A 89 2.67 6.55 -7.27
C GLU A 89 3.93 6.19 -8.06
N PHE A 90 3.97 4.97 -8.57
CA PHE A 90 5.03 4.47 -9.44
C PHE A 90 4.39 4.02 -10.75
N ARG A 91 4.96 4.40 -11.89
CA ARG A 91 4.51 3.97 -13.21
C ARG A 91 5.68 3.35 -13.95
N ALA A 92 5.39 2.35 -14.79
CA ALA A 92 6.36 1.88 -15.75
C ALA A 92 6.71 3.04 -16.70
N THR A 93 7.98 3.42 -16.76
CA THR A 93 8.45 4.32 -17.81
C THR A 93 8.41 3.53 -19.11
N ILE A 94 7.47 3.86 -20.00
CA ILE A 94 7.56 3.41 -21.40
C ILE A 94 8.79 4.11 -21.97
N SER A 95 9.91 3.39 -22.12
CA SER A 95 11.05 3.92 -22.86
C SER A 95 10.62 4.13 -24.30
N ALA A 96 10.92 5.31 -24.86
CA ALA A 96 10.71 5.62 -26.28
C ALA A 96 11.56 4.74 -27.23
N GLN A 97 12.38 3.83 -26.69
CA GLN A 97 13.09 2.79 -27.42
C GLN A 97 12.34 1.45 -27.30
N ASP A 98 11.09 1.43 -27.76
CA ASP A 98 10.43 0.17 -28.11
C ASP A 98 10.72 -0.12 -29.59
N PRO A 99 11.61 -1.09 -29.92
CA PRO A 99 11.91 -1.44 -31.31
C PRO A 99 10.71 -2.03 -32.05
N PHE A 100 9.59 -2.32 -31.38
CA PHE A 100 8.37 -2.88 -31.97
C PHE A 100 7.25 -1.87 -32.20
N ARG A 101 7.49 -0.56 -32.03
CA ARG A 101 6.52 0.44 -32.50
C ARG A 101 6.53 0.48 -34.02
N THR A 102 5.70 -0.36 -34.64
CA THR A 102 5.45 -0.38 -36.09
C THR A 102 5.17 1.03 -36.56
N THR A 103 6.15 1.63 -37.22
CA THR A 103 5.96 2.89 -37.94
C THR A 103 5.09 2.55 -39.13
N VAL A 104 3.78 2.77 -39.02
CA VAL A 104 2.90 2.74 -40.18
C VAL A 104 3.40 3.84 -41.11
N ARG A 105 4.12 3.47 -42.17
CA ARG A 105 4.47 4.41 -43.22
C ARG A 105 3.16 4.92 -43.82
N PRO A 106 2.94 6.24 -43.94
CA PRO A 106 1.81 6.73 -44.70
C PRO A 106 1.99 6.26 -46.15
N THR A 107 1.08 5.40 -46.61
CA THR A 107 0.98 5.08 -48.03
C THR A 107 0.52 6.34 -48.73
N GLY A 108 1.48 7.06 -49.31
CA GLY A 108 1.22 8.10 -50.30
C GLY A 108 0.36 7.51 -51.40
N ARG A 109 -0.78 8.15 -51.64
CA ARG A 109 -1.65 7.89 -52.78
C ARG A 109 -1.30 8.97 -53.81
N ASP A 110 -0.59 8.56 -54.85
CA ASP A 110 -0.57 9.26 -56.14
C ASP A 110 -1.87 8.93 -56.91
#